data_AF-A0A2A2Q751-F1
#
_entry.id   AF-A0A2A2Q751-F1
#
_cell.length_a   1.000
_cell.length_b   1.000
_cell.length_c   1.000
_cell.angle_alpha   90.00
_cell.angle_beta   90.00
_cell.angle_gamma   90.00
#
_symmetry.space_group_name_H-M   'P 1'
#
loop_
_entity.id
_entity.type
_entity.pdbx_description
1 polymer ?
#
loop_
_entity_poly.entity_id
_entity_poly.type
_entity_poly.pdbx_seq_one_letter_code
_entity_poly.pdbx_strand_id
1 'polypeptide(L)'
;MPKIEVNKVAEILKKNQVDPAVLRRVVEEMNLAAQSETDEGDKPPPMKKQFVVLVSDPDGKMPKHDFVAWVLQIPENESVVTATERIFRGTYDFNASKKGRLMPAKTVGEAIENVPAKHFKEAEVWVKTKTPVLVLKTDNEIPKDDSKPSRKDRDDD
;
A
#
# COMPACT_ATOMS: atom_id res chain seq x y z
N MET A 1 10.39 -17.39 3.65
CA MET A 1 11.28 -18.24 4.48
C MET A 1 10.45 -19.35 5.11
N PRO A 2 10.95 -20.58 5.25
CA PRO A 2 10.24 -21.66 5.94
C PRO A 2 10.06 -21.29 7.42
N LYS A 3 8.84 -21.39 7.95
CA LYS A 3 8.59 -21.21 9.40
C LYS A 3 9.13 -22.43 10.14
N ILE A 4 10.03 -22.22 11.09
CA ILE A 4 10.55 -23.27 11.98
C ILE A 4 9.69 -23.27 13.25
N GLU A 5 9.19 -24.43 13.65
CA GLU A 5 8.41 -24.57 14.89
C GLU A 5 9.30 -24.48 16.13
N VAL A 6 8.85 -23.73 17.14
CA VAL A 6 9.57 -23.55 18.42
C VAL A 6 9.87 -24.90 19.09
N ASN A 7 8.97 -25.88 18.98
CA ASN A 7 9.16 -27.24 19.49
C ASN A 7 10.35 -27.95 18.83
N LYS A 8 10.54 -27.76 17.52
CA LYS A 8 11.66 -28.35 16.78
C LYS A 8 13.00 -27.75 17.23
N VAL A 9 13.03 -26.47 17.57
CA VAL A 9 14.23 -25.81 18.14
C VAL A 9 14.50 -26.32 19.55
N ALA A 10 13.48 -26.47 20.39
CA ALA A 10 13.62 -27.02 21.74
C ALA A 10 14.19 -28.46 21.73
N GLU A 11 13.74 -29.31 20.80
CA GLU A 11 14.28 -30.67 20.63
C GLU A 11 15.75 -30.67 20.20
N ILE A 12 16.13 -29.80 19.26
CA ILE A 12 17.53 -29.67 18.81
C ILE A 12 18.42 -29.20 19.95
N LEU A 13 17.99 -28.19 20.73
CA LEU A 13 18.74 -27.68 21.87
C LEU A 13 18.89 -28.74 22.97
N LYS A 14 17.83 -29.53 23.23
CA LYS A 14 17.89 -30.66 24.17
C LYS A 14 18.85 -31.77 23.70
N LYS A 15 18.89 -32.06 22.40
CA LYS A 15 19.81 -33.05 21.81
C LYS A 15 21.29 -32.64 21.93
N ASN A 16 21.56 -31.33 21.96
CA ASN A 16 22.90 -30.77 22.13
C ASN A 16 23.28 -30.54 23.61
N GLN A 17 22.52 -31.09 24.56
CA GLN A 17 22.81 -31.02 26.00
C GLN A 17 22.95 -29.58 26.53
N VAL A 18 22.18 -28.65 25.97
CA VAL A 18 22.11 -27.28 26.48
C VAL A 18 21.52 -27.30 27.89
N ASP A 19 22.11 -26.50 28.78
CA ASP A 19 21.67 -26.37 30.16
C ASP A 19 20.15 -26.08 30.24
N PRO A 20 19.39 -26.78 31.10
CA PRO A 20 17.93 -26.59 31.20
C PRO A 20 17.49 -25.14 31.48
N ALA A 21 18.29 -24.36 32.22
CA ALA A 21 18.00 -22.95 32.49
C ALA A 21 18.20 -22.08 31.24
N VAL A 22 19.22 -22.38 30.43
CA VAL A 22 19.46 -21.68 29.16
C VAL A 22 18.40 -22.05 28.14
N LEU A 23 18.03 -23.33 28.05
CA LEU A 23 16.94 -23.81 27.20
C LEU A 23 15.63 -23.07 27.49
N ARG A 24 15.26 -22.93 28.77
CA ARG A 24 14.03 -22.26 29.18
C ARG A 24 14.02 -20.78 28.79
N ARG A 25 15.14 -20.07 28.98
CA ARG A 25 15.31 -18.67 28.57
C ARG A 25 15.18 -18.50 27.06
N VAL A 26 15.85 -19.34 26.27
CA VAL A 26 15.80 -19.27 24.80
C VAL A 26 14.38 -19.54 24.28
N VAL A 27 13.69 -20.54 24.83
CA VAL A 27 12.30 -20.83 24.45
C VAL A 27 11.36 -19.69 24.82
N GLU A 28 11.57 -19.06 25.98
CA GLU A 28 10.77 -17.89 26.42
C GLU A 28 11.01 -16.67 25.53
N GLU A 29 12.27 -16.35 25.22
CA GLU A 29 12.64 -15.29 24.28
C GLU A 29 12.10 -15.56 22.86
N MET A 30 12.16 -16.81 22.40
CA MET A 30 11.57 -17.21 21.12
C MET A 30 10.04 -17.08 21.11
N ASN A 31 9.36 -17.42 22.21
CA ASN A 31 7.92 -17.24 22.33
C ASN A 31 7.53 -15.77 22.37
N LEU A 32 8.29 -14.91 23.04
CA LEU A 32 8.09 -13.46 23.03
C LEU A 32 8.32 -12.85 21.65
N ALA A 33 9.37 -13.27 20.95
CA ALA A 33 9.65 -12.85 19.57
C ALA A 33 8.56 -13.35 18.60
N ALA A 34 8.13 -14.61 18.73
CA ALA A 34 7.04 -15.17 17.95
C ALA A 34 5.71 -14.45 18.22
N GLN A 35 5.42 -14.10 19.48
CA GLN A 35 4.25 -13.30 19.85
C GLN A 35 4.24 -11.92 19.18
N SER A 36 5.40 -11.26 19.10
CA SER A 36 5.53 -9.99 18.38
C SER A 36 5.36 -10.12 16.85
N GLU A 37 5.52 -11.32 16.29
CA GLU A 37 5.20 -11.63 14.89
C GLU A 37 3.76 -12.17 14.71
N THR A 38 3.10 -12.66 15.76
CA THR A 38 1.76 -13.26 15.73
C THR A 38 0.62 -12.34 16.21
N ASP A 39 0.77 -11.02 16.12
CA ASP A 39 -0.37 -10.09 16.01
C ASP A 39 -1.19 -10.29 14.70
N GLU A 40 -1.06 -11.46 14.06
CA GLU A 40 -1.92 -11.99 13.00
C GLU A 40 -3.01 -12.94 13.54
N GLY A 41 -3.10 -13.14 14.87
CA GLY A 41 -3.93 -14.16 15.53
C GLY A 41 -5.44 -13.96 15.50
N ASP A 42 -5.93 -12.88 14.90
CA ASP A 42 -7.37 -12.65 14.75
C ASP A 42 -7.61 -11.89 13.44
N LYS A 43 -7.17 -12.46 12.31
CA LYS A 43 -7.47 -11.86 11.00
C LYS A 43 -8.99 -11.94 10.81
N PRO A 44 -9.74 -10.82 10.86
CA PRO A 44 -11.13 -10.82 10.47
C PRO A 44 -11.25 -11.43 9.06
N PRO A 45 -12.42 -11.99 8.69
CA PRO A 45 -12.63 -12.62 7.40
C PRO A 45 -11.94 -11.82 6.28
N PRO A 46 -11.22 -12.47 5.35
CA PRO A 46 -10.42 -11.76 4.35
C PRO A 46 -11.26 -10.68 3.66
N MET A 47 -11.07 -9.43 4.05
CA MET A 47 -11.86 -8.33 3.52
C MET A 47 -11.52 -8.17 2.05
N LYS A 48 -12.52 -8.36 1.19
CA LYS A 48 -12.36 -8.12 -0.24
C LYS A 48 -12.12 -6.64 -0.47
N LYS A 49 -11.22 -6.35 -1.41
CA LYS A 49 -10.75 -5.01 -1.71
C LYS A 49 -10.89 -4.73 -3.20
N GLN A 50 -11.29 -3.52 -3.52
CA GLN A 50 -11.27 -2.99 -4.88
C GLN A 50 -10.06 -2.07 -5.07
N PHE A 51 -9.59 -1.94 -6.31
CA PHE A 51 -8.54 -0.99 -6.66
C PHE A 51 -9.13 0.39 -6.98
N VAL A 52 -8.45 1.43 -6.55
CA VAL A 52 -8.81 2.83 -6.84
C VAL A 52 -7.56 3.54 -7.35
N VAL A 53 -7.72 4.35 -8.39
CA VAL A 53 -6.69 5.25 -8.88
C VAL A 53 -7.01 6.66 -8.41
N LEU A 54 -6.10 7.26 -7.64
CA LEU A 54 -6.20 8.64 -7.18
C LEU A 54 -5.31 9.52 -8.05
N VAL A 55 -5.91 10.41 -8.84
CA VAL A 55 -5.19 11.36 -9.71
C VAL A 55 -4.98 12.69 -8.99
N SER A 56 -3.78 13.26 -9.09
CA SER A 56 -3.50 14.62 -8.61
C SER A 56 -3.88 15.63 -9.68
N ASP A 57 -5.00 16.33 -9.50
CA ASP A 57 -5.41 17.45 -10.36
C ASP A 57 -5.73 18.71 -9.54
N PRO A 58 -4.71 19.38 -8.97
CA PRO A 58 -4.92 20.57 -8.14
C PRO A 58 -5.47 21.77 -8.93
N ASP A 59 -5.25 21.80 -10.25
CA ASP A 59 -5.64 22.90 -11.12
C ASP A 59 -6.95 22.63 -11.90
N GLY A 60 -7.52 21.43 -11.81
CA GLY A 60 -8.73 21.04 -12.54
C GLY A 60 -8.55 20.98 -14.05
N LYS A 61 -7.37 20.59 -14.54
CA LYS A 61 -7.01 20.66 -15.97
C LYS A 61 -7.10 19.34 -16.72
N MET A 62 -7.57 18.25 -16.09
CA MET A 62 -7.77 17.00 -16.83
C MET A 62 -8.72 17.20 -18.03
N PRO A 63 -8.43 16.65 -19.23
CA PRO A 63 -7.35 15.71 -19.58
C PRO A 63 -6.21 16.35 -20.42
N LYS A 64 -5.97 17.67 -20.31
CA LYS A 64 -5.13 18.41 -21.27
C LYS A 64 -3.62 18.41 -20.95
N HIS A 65 -3.21 17.94 -19.78
CA HIS A 65 -1.81 17.89 -19.34
C HIS A 65 -1.39 16.48 -18.91
N ASP A 66 -0.11 16.32 -18.59
CA ASP A 66 0.38 15.12 -17.93
C ASP A 66 -0.08 15.13 -16.47
N PHE A 67 -0.62 14.00 -16.02
CA PHE A 67 -1.07 13.81 -14.65
C PHE A 67 -0.28 12.70 -13.99
N VAL A 68 -0.20 12.80 -12.68
CA VAL A 68 0.30 11.72 -11.84
C VAL A 68 -0.82 11.12 -11.01
N ALA A 69 -0.70 9.84 -10.72
CA ALA A 69 -1.66 9.12 -9.91
C ALA A 69 -0.99 8.15 -8.93
N TRP A 70 -1.78 7.72 -7.94
CA TRP A 70 -1.43 6.62 -7.05
C TRP A 70 -2.48 5.52 -7.14
N VAL A 71 -2.01 4.29 -7.02
CA VAL A 71 -2.87 3.11 -6.93
C VAL A 71 -3.08 2.77 -5.46
N LEU A 72 -4.35 2.63 -5.08
CA LEU A 72 -4.82 2.35 -3.74
C LEU A 72 -5.73 1.11 -3.76
N GLN A 73 -6.00 0.57 -2.59
CA GLN A 73 -7.12 -0.33 -2.37
C GLN A 73 -7.97 0.16 -1.20
N ILE A 74 -9.28 -0.08 -1.29
CA ILE A 74 -10.27 0.15 -0.23
C ILE A 74 -11.18 -1.09 -0.13
N PRO A 75 -12.00 -1.25 0.93
CA PRO A 75 -12.98 -2.32 1.00
C PRO A 75 -13.93 -2.30 -0.22
N GLU A 76 -14.31 -3.47 -0.72
CA GLU A 76 -15.15 -3.58 -1.93
C GLU A 76 -16.57 -3.03 -1.75
N ASN A 77 -17.08 -3.02 -0.52
CA ASN A 77 -18.38 -2.46 -0.15
C ASN A 77 -18.37 -0.94 0.07
N GLU A 78 -17.21 -0.30 -0.02
CA GLU A 78 -17.05 1.14 0.23
C GLU A 78 -17.07 1.95 -1.06
N SER A 79 -17.52 3.19 -0.98
CA SER A 79 -17.50 4.10 -2.13
C SER A 79 -16.07 4.60 -2.39
N VAL A 80 -15.66 4.61 -3.66
CA VAL A 80 -14.36 5.13 -4.11
C VAL A 80 -14.13 6.59 -3.73
N VAL A 81 -15.20 7.37 -3.57
CA VAL A 81 -15.15 8.78 -3.15
C VAL A 81 -14.58 8.93 -1.73
N THR A 82 -14.69 7.90 -0.89
CA THR A 82 -14.17 7.91 0.48
C THR A 82 -12.65 7.71 0.57
N ALA A 83 -11.99 7.34 -0.53
CA ALA A 83 -10.56 7.02 -0.52
C ALA A 83 -9.70 8.19 -0.01
N THR A 84 -10.04 9.41 -0.41
CA THR A 84 -9.32 10.63 0.00
C THR A 84 -9.51 10.92 1.48
N GLU A 85 -10.73 10.79 1.99
CA GLU A 85 -11.04 10.96 3.42
C GLU A 85 -10.26 9.95 4.29
N ARG A 86 -10.17 8.69 3.84
CA ARG A 86 -9.40 7.64 4.54
C ARG A 86 -7.91 7.96 4.59
N ILE A 87 -7.35 8.51 3.51
CA ILE A 87 -5.96 9.01 3.49
C ILE A 87 -5.80 10.14 4.51
N PHE A 88 -6.73 11.09 4.56
CA PHE A 88 -6.67 12.21 5.50
C PHE A 88 -6.71 11.72 6.95
N ARG A 89 -7.62 10.79 7.28
CA ARG A 89 -7.71 10.18 8.60
C ARG A 89 -6.38 9.55 9.03
N GLY A 90 -5.82 8.66 8.21
CA GLY A 90 -4.53 8.04 8.50
C GLY A 90 -3.38 9.05 8.62
N THR A 91 -3.45 10.15 7.85
CA THR A 91 -2.46 11.24 7.92
C THR A 91 -2.59 12.04 9.21
N TYR A 92 -3.81 12.35 9.64
CA TYR A 92 -4.07 13.05 10.90
C TYR A 92 -3.60 12.22 12.10
N ASP A 93 -3.88 10.91 12.10
CA ASP A 93 -3.41 9.99 13.14
C ASP A 93 -1.87 9.94 13.21
N PHE A 94 -1.22 9.91 12.04
CA PHE A 94 0.24 10.00 11.98
C PHE A 94 0.75 11.34 12.52
N ASN A 95 0.18 12.46 12.06
CA ASN A 95 0.59 13.81 12.47
C ASN A 95 0.39 14.04 13.97
N ALA A 96 -0.57 13.35 14.61
CA ALA A 96 -0.77 13.37 16.05
C ALA A 96 0.33 12.59 16.83
N SER A 97 1.04 11.66 16.20
CA SER A 97 2.12 10.87 16.83
C SER A 97 3.36 11.71 17.18
N LYS A 98 4.24 11.19 18.06
CA LYS A 98 5.50 11.88 18.42
C LYS A 98 6.37 12.21 17.19
N LYS A 99 6.45 11.28 16.22
CA LYS A 99 7.23 11.47 14.98
C LYS A 99 6.53 12.45 14.04
N GLY A 100 5.21 12.29 13.84
CA GLY A 100 4.45 13.17 12.96
C GLY A 100 4.37 14.61 13.45
N ARG A 101 4.37 14.86 14.77
CA ARG A 101 4.44 16.24 15.28
C ARG A 101 5.76 16.95 14.95
N LEU A 102 6.85 16.20 14.82
CA LEU A 102 8.16 16.74 14.42
C LEU A 102 8.24 16.94 12.89
N MET A 103 7.64 16.03 12.12
CA MET A 103 7.64 16.06 10.66
C MET A 103 6.25 15.73 10.11
N PRO A 104 5.31 16.69 10.15
CA PRO A 104 3.94 16.45 9.73
C PRO A 104 3.84 16.41 8.22
N ALA A 105 3.10 15.45 7.69
CA ALA A 105 2.73 15.43 6.28
C ALA A 105 1.62 16.46 6.02
N LYS A 106 1.79 17.29 4.99
CA LYS A 106 0.88 18.41 4.66
C LYS A 106 0.12 18.19 3.36
N THR A 107 0.72 17.46 2.42
CA THR A 107 0.10 17.13 1.14
C THR A 107 -0.23 15.66 1.05
N VAL A 108 -1.16 15.30 0.14
CA VAL A 108 -1.48 13.89 -0.14
C VAL A 108 -0.25 13.15 -0.65
N GLY A 109 0.55 13.77 -1.52
CA GLY A 109 1.79 13.16 -2.03
C GLY A 109 2.79 12.85 -0.91
N GLU A 110 3.06 13.84 -0.05
CA GLU A 110 3.94 13.65 1.12
C GLU A 110 3.42 12.55 2.06
N ALA A 111 2.10 12.54 2.30
CA ALA A 111 1.47 11.56 3.15
C ALA A 111 1.63 10.15 2.58
N ILE A 112 1.26 9.96 1.31
CA ILE A 112 1.35 8.68 0.62
C ILE A 112 2.79 8.18 0.63
N GLU A 113 3.78 9.03 0.40
CA GLU A 113 5.20 8.67 0.37
C GLU A 113 5.73 8.32 1.77
N ASN A 114 5.56 9.21 2.76
CA ASN A 114 6.29 9.16 4.02
C ASN A 114 5.55 8.52 5.20
N VAL A 115 4.20 8.52 5.19
CA VAL A 115 3.43 7.99 6.31
C VAL A 115 3.54 6.45 6.34
N PRO A 116 3.84 5.86 7.51
CA PRO A 116 3.89 4.41 7.66
C PRO A 116 2.56 3.74 7.31
N ALA A 117 2.62 2.59 6.63
CA ALA A 117 1.44 1.89 6.13
C ALA A 117 0.40 1.53 7.21
N LYS A 118 0.81 1.37 8.47
CA LYS A 118 -0.09 1.04 9.58
C LYS A 118 -1.24 2.05 9.75
N HIS A 119 -0.93 3.35 9.64
CA HIS A 119 -1.93 4.42 9.82
C HIS A 119 -2.98 4.38 8.70
N PHE A 120 -2.56 4.08 7.47
CA PHE A 120 -3.47 3.88 6.36
C PHE A 120 -4.32 2.62 6.51
N LYS A 121 -3.74 1.52 7.00
CA LYS A 121 -4.47 0.27 7.26
C LYS A 121 -5.55 0.44 8.33
N GLU A 122 -5.26 1.17 9.40
CA GLU A 122 -6.22 1.54 10.45
C GLU A 122 -7.37 2.40 9.88
N ALA A 123 -7.07 3.26 8.91
CA ALA A 123 -8.06 4.00 8.15
C ALA A 123 -8.71 3.20 6.99
N GLU A 124 -8.42 1.90 6.89
CA GLU A 124 -8.89 0.97 5.86
C GLU A 124 -8.60 1.43 4.42
N VAL A 125 -7.40 1.95 4.19
CA VAL A 125 -6.86 2.22 2.86
C VAL A 125 -5.47 1.60 2.72
N TRP A 126 -5.21 0.96 1.57
CA TRP A 126 -3.92 0.32 1.30
C TRP A 126 -3.27 0.96 0.08
N VAL A 127 -2.26 1.80 0.34
CA VAL A 127 -1.40 2.39 -0.68
C VAL A 127 -0.59 1.29 -1.38
N LYS A 128 -0.63 1.23 -2.71
CA LYS A 128 0.14 0.27 -3.53
C LYS A 128 1.35 0.90 -4.19
N THR A 129 1.25 2.16 -4.57
CA THR A 129 2.36 2.92 -5.14
C THR A 129 2.70 4.06 -4.18
N LYS A 130 3.95 4.10 -3.71
CA LYS A 130 4.46 5.18 -2.86
C LYS A 130 4.84 6.40 -3.69
N THR A 131 5.52 6.16 -4.81
CA THR A 131 5.82 7.18 -5.81
C THR A 131 4.63 7.35 -6.76
N PRO A 132 4.28 8.59 -7.14
CA PRO A 132 3.30 8.83 -8.19
C PRO A 132 3.72 8.17 -9.51
N VAL A 133 2.74 7.64 -10.25
CA VAL A 133 2.92 7.10 -11.61
C VAL A 133 2.28 8.02 -12.63
N LEU A 134 2.87 8.10 -13.83
CA LEU A 134 2.33 8.90 -14.93
C LEU A 134 1.03 8.29 -15.47
N VAL A 135 0.07 9.16 -15.81
CA VAL A 135 -1.22 8.78 -16.37
C VAL A 135 -1.20 9.01 -17.88
N LEU A 136 -1.50 7.96 -18.65
CA LEU A 136 -1.76 8.06 -20.08
C LEU A 136 -3.26 7.91 -20.33
N LYS A 137 -3.83 8.82 -21.12
CA LYS A 137 -5.21 8.69 -21.59
C LYS A 137 -5.27 7.81 -22.84
N THR A 138 -6.37 7.08 -22.97
CA THR A 138 -6.75 6.36 -24.18
C THR A 138 -8.22 6.65 -24.46
N ASP A 139 -8.60 6.63 -25.73
CA ASP A 139 -9.99 6.58 -26.21
C ASP A 139 -10.61 5.18 -26.10
N ASN A 140 -9.83 4.19 -25.62
CA ASN A 140 -10.19 2.79 -25.50
C ASN A 140 -10.51 2.13 -26.84
N GLU A 141 -9.87 2.59 -27.92
CA GLU A 141 -9.94 1.97 -29.24
C GLU A 141 -8.57 1.42 -29.68
N ILE A 142 -8.57 0.28 -30.36
CA ILE A 142 -7.37 -0.26 -31.02
C ILE A 142 -7.48 0.09 -32.51
N PRO A 143 -6.55 0.87 -33.07
CA PRO A 143 -6.55 1.18 -34.50
C PRO A 143 -6.58 -0.10 -35.33
N LYS A 144 -7.50 -0.17 -36.29
CA LYS A 144 -7.53 -1.24 -37.29
C LYS A 144 -6.70 -0.80 -38.49
N ASP A 145 -6.00 -1.75 -39.10
CA ASP A 145 -5.09 -1.51 -40.22
C ASP A 145 -5.85 -1.29 -41.54
N ASP A 146 -6.68 -0.26 -41.61
CA ASP A 146 -7.26 0.20 -42.87
C ASP A 146 -6.28 1.16 -43.53
N SER A 147 -5.27 0.56 -44.17
CA SER A 147 -4.40 1.23 -45.12
C SER A 147 -5.22 1.83 -46.28
N LYS A 148 -5.65 3.09 -46.11
CA LYS A 148 -5.93 3.99 -47.23
C LYS A 148 -5.10 5.26 -47.05
N PRO A 149 -4.16 5.56 -47.95
CA PRO A 149 -3.56 6.89 -47.97
C PRO A 149 -4.66 7.89 -48.34
N SER A 150 -4.95 8.84 -47.46
CA SER A 150 -5.84 9.96 -47.78
C SER A 150 -5.18 10.82 -48.87
N ARG A 151 -5.57 10.57 -50.12
CA ARG A 151 -5.39 11.52 -51.22
C ARG A 151 -6.39 12.68 -51.04
N LYS A 152 -6.00 13.69 -50.26
CA LYS A 152 -6.53 15.07 -50.13
C LYS A 152 -6.18 15.50 -48.70
N ASP A 153 -5.38 16.52 -48.44
CA ASP A 153 -5.30 17.80 -49.13
C ASP A 153 -3.87 18.11 -49.60
N ARG A 154 -3.67 17.92 -50.92
CA ARG A 154 -2.92 18.89 -51.72
C ARG A 154 -3.95 19.96 -52.04
N ASP A 155 -3.60 21.22 -51.80
CA ASP A 155 -4.28 22.47 -52.13
C ASP A 155 -4.45 23.29 -50.84
N ASP A 156 -3.42 24.07 -50.53
CA ASP A 156 -3.52 25.51 -50.28
C ASP A 156 -2.09 26.08 -50.19
N ASP A 157 -1.71 26.75 -51.29
CA ASP A 157 -0.62 27.74 -51.39
C ASP A 157 -0.91 28.95 -50.47
#